data_AF-A0A2A4P288-F1
#
_entry.id   AF-A0A2A4P288-F1
#
_cell.length_a   1.000
_cell.length_b   1.000
_cell.length_c   1.000
_cell.angle_alpha   90.00
_cell.angle_beta   90.00
_cell.angle_gamma   90.00
#
_symmetry.space_group_name_H-M   'P 1'
#
loop_
_entity.id
_entity.type
_entity.pdbx_description
1 polymer ?
#
loop_
_entity_poly.entity_id
_entity_poly.type
_entity_poly.pdbx_seq_one_letter_code
_entity_poly.pdbx_strand_id
1 'polypeptide(L)'
;MCDGIFSWYSTSNSISGSYTWSVTDEFRLHDRITQAWDQINGFSLNYCTDAVDPLGTGATLVISLYDQYTPCTPPSNPRCIYQLTGLPLSPGGNMSCWGLSVNLDGGFECAPGLDPPFLTEDAAGVSRFAGISLEFILPAGATGSIGPLVGGTNGYGNADQFWVDDPSGTSTGCRSWGGTPFSSFGLILFGPVAGTRKYFGNLPLSNPMTMWNLEPLQPVVAGSPATWGVGTGATGYFWLAASLLSGQRLITGWQGLEGIVLLGTPMLKVVPMNNGVITLNVPLFLAGSTVYVQAAQTNSGALVIADVIGCSEGLLHQL
;
A
#
# COMPACT_ATOMS: atom_id res chain seq x y z
N MET A 1 3.51 1.78 -34.67
CA MET A 1 4.92 1.82 -34.24
C MET A 1 4.95 1.52 -32.75
N CYS A 2 5.07 0.25 -32.37
CA CYS A 2 5.17 -0.23 -30.99
C CYS A 2 6.38 -1.18 -30.89
N ASP A 3 7.51 -0.82 -31.50
CA ASP A 3 8.65 -1.73 -31.72
C ASP A 3 9.81 -1.53 -30.73
N GLY A 4 9.69 -0.62 -29.75
CA GLY A 4 10.73 -0.37 -28.75
C GLY A 4 10.44 -0.91 -27.35
N ILE A 5 9.20 -1.31 -27.08
CA ILE A 5 8.69 -1.67 -25.74
C ILE A 5 8.74 -3.19 -25.50
N PHE A 6 9.03 -3.97 -26.54
CA PHE A 6 8.95 -5.43 -26.57
C PHE A 6 10.30 -6.16 -26.39
N SER A 7 11.41 -5.51 -26.00
CA SER A 7 12.73 -6.18 -26.00
C SER A 7 13.02 -7.12 -24.82
N TRP A 8 12.02 -7.41 -23.97
CA TRP A 8 11.98 -8.64 -23.14
C TRP A 8 11.03 -9.71 -23.68
N TYR A 9 10.35 -9.44 -24.79
CA TYR A 9 9.47 -10.36 -25.53
C TYR A 9 9.86 -10.53 -27.01
N SER A 10 11.01 -9.99 -27.46
CA SER A 10 11.51 -10.26 -28.81
C SER A 10 12.30 -11.57 -28.80
N THR A 11 12.08 -12.35 -29.84
CA THR A 11 12.39 -13.77 -30.05
C THR A 11 13.84 -14.23 -29.88
N SER A 12 14.73 -13.39 -29.36
CA SER A 12 16.13 -13.71 -29.06
C SER A 12 16.51 -13.61 -27.58
N ASN A 13 15.65 -13.03 -26.71
CA ASN A 13 15.91 -12.86 -25.28
C ASN A 13 14.79 -13.41 -24.37
N SER A 14 13.84 -14.17 -24.92
CA SER A 14 12.86 -14.91 -24.12
C SER A 14 13.56 -16.09 -23.44
N ILE A 15 13.68 -16.02 -22.12
CA ILE A 15 14.22 -17.13 -21.32
C ILE A 15 13.10 -18.17 -21.23
N SER A 16 13.17 -19.16 -22.11
CA SER A 16 12.14 -20.18 -22.32
C SER A 16 12.34 -21.39 -21.39
N GLY A 17 11.38 -21.64 -20.50
CA GLY A 17 11.36 -22.81 -19.61
C GLY A 17 10.54 -22.56 -18.36
N SER A 18 10.34 -23.60 -17.55
CA SER A 18 9.63 -23.52 -16.26
C SER A 18 10.41 -22.64 -15.29
N TYR A 19 10.23 -21.32 -15.36
CA TYR A 19 11.07 -20.37 -14.63
C TYR A 19 10.23 -19.43 -13.77
N THR A 20 10.48 -19.53 -12.47
CA THR A 20 10.45 -18.38 -11.57
C THR A 20 11.54 -17.43 -12.02
N TRP A 21 11.24 -16.18 -12.33
CA TRP A 21 12.23 -15.12 -12.48
C TRP A 21 11.73 -13.88 -11.76
N SER A 22 12.63 -13.08 -11.23
CA SER A 22 12.29 -11.83 -10.58
C SER A 22 13.01 -10.65 -11.23
N VAL A 23 12.30 -9.54 -11.34
CA VAL A 23 12.87 -8.28 -11.81
C VAL A 23 12.62 -7.25 -10.74
N THR A 24 13.67 -6.53 -10.35
CA THR A 24 13.65 -5.50 -9.32
C THR A 24 13.94 -4.14 -9.94
N ASP A 25 13.03 -3.20 -9.70
CA ASP A 25 13.11 -1.79 -10.09
C ASP A 25 13.26 -0.93 -8.84
N GLU A 26 13.81 0.26 -9.02
CA GLU A 26 13.84 1.30 -7.99
C GLU A 26 12.67 2.27 -8.13
N PHE A 27 12.30 2.87 -6.99
CA PHE A 27 11.42 4.02 -6.98
C PHE A 27 11.78 4.94 -5.82
N ARG A 28 11.21 6.15 -5.80
CA ARG A 28 11.28 7.04 -4.64
C ARG A 28 9.91 7.27 -4.04
N LEU A 29 9.93 7.57 -2.75
CA LEU A 29 8.75 8.01 -2.01
C LEU A 29 8.96 9.45 -1.58
N HIS A 30 7.96 10.28 -1.86
CA HIS A 30 7.92 11.67 -1.39
C HIS A 30 7.50 11.72 0.08
N ASP A 31 8.05 12.64 0.87
CA ASP A 31 7.66 12.80 2.27
C ASP A 31 6.33 13.55 2.42
N ARG A 32 5.21 12.84 2.28
CA ARG A 32 3.87 13.43 2.40
C ARG A 32 3.46 13.78 3.84
N ILE A 33 4.22 13.35 4.83
CA ILE A 33 3.86 13.50 6.25
C ILE A 33 4.91 14.27 7.06
N THR A 34 6.01 14.68 6.42
CA THR A 34 7.14 15.42 7.03
C THR A 34 7.85 14.67 8.16
N GLN A 35 7.93 13.34 8.06
CA GLN A 35 8.57 12.48 9.06
C GLN A 35 9.68 11.59 8.50
N ALA A 36 10.08 11.82 7.24
CA ALA A 36 11.05 11.02 6.51
C ALA A 36 10.63 9.56 6.27
N TRP A 37 9.33 9.28 6.31
CA TRP A 37 8.74 7.99 5.95
C TRP A 37 7.34 8.18 5.38
N ASP A 38 6.83 7.20 4.64
CA ASP A 38 5.52 7.28 3.99
C ASP A 38 4.93 5.89 3.71
N GLN A 39 3.62 5.86 3.52
CA GLN A 39 2.82 4.64 3.38
C GLN A 39 2.39 4.41 1.93
N ILE A 40 2.55 3.17 1.47
CA ILE A 40 1.99 2.61 0.23
C ILE A 40 0.70 1.87 0.60
N ASN A 41 -0.45 2.43 0.21
CA ASN A 41 -1.78 1.85 0.47
C ASN A 41 -2.30 1.04 -0.71
N GLY A 42 -1.50 0.82 -1.73
CA GLY A 42 -1.89 0.03 -2.88
C GLY A 42 -1.00 0.31 -4.06
N PHE A 43 -1.24 -0.44 -5.12
CA PHE A 43 -0.55 -0.25 -6.38
C PHE A 43 -1.35 -0.79 -7.54
N SER A 44 -1.07 -0.24 -8.72
CA SER A 44 -1.55 -0.77 -10.00
C SER A 44 -0.39 -1.07 -10.91
N LEU A 45 -0.40 -2.23 -11.56
CA LEU A 45 0.60 -2.63 -12.54
C LEU A 45 -0.07 -3.33 -13.72
N ASN A 46 0.60 -3.30 -14.87
CA ASN A 46 0.19 -4.08 -16.03
C ASN A 46 1.20 -5.21 -16.28
N TYR A 47 0.70 -6.36 -16.71
CA TYR A 47 1.53 -7.48 -17.15
C TYR A 47 0.98 -8.05 -18.45
N CYS A 48 1.86 -8.71 -19.21
CA CYS A 48 1.50 -9.40 -20.43
C CYS A 48 1.99 -10.83 -20.38
N THR A 49 1.33 -11.71 -21.13
CA THR A 49 1.62 -13.13 -21.16
C THR A 49 1.18 -13.73 -22.49
N ASP A 50 2.02 -14.60 -23.03
CA ASP A 50 1.65 -15.57 -24.07
C ASP A 50 1.57 -16.99 -23.49
N ALA A 51 1.80 -17.14 -22.18
CA ALA A 51 1.80 -18.43 -21.53
C ALA A 51 0.40 -19.05 -21.51
N VAL A 52 0.32 -20.32 -21.90
CA VAL A 52 -0.91 -21.12 -21.90
C VAL A 52 -0.88 -22.05 -20.71
N ASP A 53 -1.98 -22.06 -19.94
CA ASP A 53 -2.17 -22.98 -18.83
C ASP A 53 -3.21 -24.06 -19.20
N PRO A 54 -2.77 -25.31 -19.45
CA PRO A 54 -3.67 -26.39 -19.81
C PRO A 54 -4.59 -26.84 -18.65
N LEU A 55 -4.30 -26.45 -17.40
CA LEU A 55 -5.04 -26.83 -16.21
C LEU A 55 -5.96 -25.71 -15.67
N GLY A 56 -5.85 -24.48 -16.20
CA GLY A 56 -6.68 -23.34 -15.82
C GLY A 56 -6.48 -22.85 -14.37
N THR A 57 -5.31 -23.11 -13.80
CA THR A 57 -4.90 -22.71 -12.44
C THR A 57 -4.47 -21.25 -12.32
N GLY A 58 -3.95 -20.66 -13.40
CA GLY A 58 -3.40 -19.31 -13.45
C GLY A 58 -1.98 -19.20 -12.85
N ALA A 59 -1.34 -18.06 -13.09
CA ALA A 59 -0.01 -17.78 -12.56
C ALA A 59 -0.06 -17.22 -11.12
N THR A 60 1.09 -17.25 -10.46
CA THR A 60 1.31 -16.54 -9.19
C THR A 60 2.25 -15.37 -9.42
N LEU A 61 1.95 -14.24 -8.79
CA LEU A 61 2.83 -13.07 -8.71
C LEU A 61 3.22 -12.84 -7.26
N VAL A 62 4.52 -12.84 -7.00
CA VAL A 62 5.11 -12.43 -5.73
C VAL A 62 5.64 -11.01 -5.89
N ILE A 63 5.25 -10.12 -4.99
CA ILE A 63 5.62 -8.71 -5.00
C ILE A 63 6.38 -8.44 -3.71
N SER A 64 7.63 -8.03 -3.84
CA SER A 64 8.49 -7.72 -2.70
C SER A 64 8.84 -6.25 -2.70
N LEU A 65 8.56 -5.57 -1.58
CA LEU A 65 8.89 -4.15 -1.38
C LEU A 65 10.09 -4.04 -0.45
N TYR A 66 11.05 -3.19 -0.81
CA TYR A 66 12.29 -2.96 -0.08
C TYR A 66 12.33 -1.52 0.41
N ASP A 67 12.64 -1.35 1.69
CA ASP A 67 12.78 -0.03 2.32
C ASP A 67 13.91 0.80 1.70
N GLN A 68 14.98 0.11 1.33
CA GLN A 68 16.12 0.67 0.63
C GLN A 68 16.56 -0.28 -0.45
N TYR A 69 16.92 0.29 -1.59
CA TYR A 69 17.47 -0.46 -2.70
C TYR A 69 18.58 0.36 -3.35
N THR A 70 19.67 -0.31 -3.68
CA THR A 70 20.73 0.28 -4.50
C THR A 70 20.54 -0.27 -5.91
N PRO A 71 20.25 0.58 -6.90
CA PRO A 71 20.05 0.11 -8.25
C PRO A 71 21.22 -0.74 -8.75
N CYS A 72 20.91 -1.75 -9.57
CA CYS A 72 21.90 -2.66 -10.14
C CYS A 72 22.72 -3.47 -9.13
N THR A 73 22.15 -3.71 -7.96
CA THR A 73 22.68 -4.67 -6.98
C THR A 73 21.62 -5.71 -6.65
N PRO A 74 22.01 -6.93 -6.19
CA PRO A 74 21.04 -7.89 -5.69
C PRO A 74 20.19 -7.25 -4.58
N PRO A 75 18.85 -7.38 -4.63
CA PRO A 75 17.99 -6.83 -3.59
C PRO A 75 18.31 -7.46 -2.23
N SER A 76 18.16 -6.64 -1.17
CA SER A 76 18.34 -7.09 0.22
C SER A 76 17.11 -7.87 0.72
N ASN A 77 16.95 -8.05 2.03
CA ASN A 77 15.72 -8.65 2.54
C ASN A 77 14.54 -7.71 2.33
N PRO A 78 13.42 -8.19 1.74
CA PRO A 78 12.25 -7.35 1.56
C PRO A 78 11.65 -6.97 2.91
N ARG A 79 11.13 -5.75 2.95
CA ARG A 79 10.34 -5.28 4.08
C ARG A 79 9.04 -6.07 4.13
N CYS A 80 8.38 -6.20 2.96
CA CYS A 80 7.02 -6.70 2.84
C CYS A 80 6.89 -7.52 1.55
N ILE A 81 6.17 -8.64 1.64
CA ILE A 81 5.97 -9.58 0.53
C ILE A 81 4.46 -9.85 0.39
N TYR A 82 3.96 -9.73 -0.84
CA TYR A 82 2.60 -10.07 -1.21
C TYR A 82 2.61 -11.20 -2.22
N GLN A 83 1.62 -12.07 -2.13
CA GLN A 83 1.43 -13.13 -3.11
C GLN A 83 0.00 -13.05 -3.66
N LEU A 84 -0.11 -13.01 -4.98
CA LEU A 84 -1.37 -13.06 -5.70
C LEU A 84 -1.38 -14.32 -6.56
N THR A 85 -2.39 -15.15 -6.40
CA THR A 85 -2.53 -16.43 -7.12
C THR A 85 -3.71 -16.37 -8.08
N GLY A 86 -3.66 -17.17 -9.15
CA GLY A 86 -4.76 -17.26 -10.11
C GLY A 86 -4.77 -16.10 -11.11
N LEU A 87 -3.59 -15.53 -11.41
CA LEU A 87 -3.47 -14.51 -12.43
C LEU A 87 -3.86 -15.08 -13.80
N PRO A 88 -4.73 -14.40 -14.56
CA PRO A 88 -5.10 -14.81 -15.91
C PRO A 88 -3.90 -14.99 -16.84
N LEU A 89 -3.94 -16.07 -17.61
CA LEU A 89 -2.96 -16.46 -18.62
C LEU A 89 -3.57 -16.41 -20.03
N SER A 90 -2.75 -16.62 -21.07
CA SER A 90 -3.22 -16.55 -22.46
C SER A 90 -4.19 -17.70 -22.77
N PRO A 91 -5.40 -17.42 -23.29
CA PRO A 91 -6.37 -18.46 -23.67
C PRO A 91 -5.94 -19.34 -24.86
N GLY A 92 -4.91 -18.92 -25.62
CA GLY A 92 -4.54 -19.59 -26.88
C GLY A 92 -3.13 -19.34 -27.38
N GLY A 93 -2.22 -18.90 -26.51
CA GLY A 93 -0.81 -18.67 -26.83
C GLY A 93 -0.52 -17.36 -27.55
N ASN A 94 -1.54 -16.53 -27.79
CA ASN A 94 -1.36 -15.17 -28.29
C ASN A 94 -1.07 -14.22 -27.13
N MET A 95 -0.28 -13.19 -27.39
CA MET A 95 0.01 -12.13 -26.42
C MET A 95 -1.30 -11.51 -25.87
N SER A 96 -1.47 -11.58 -24.55
CA SER A 96 -2.61 -11.01 -23.82
C SER A 96 -2.09 -10.17 -22.65
N CYS A 97 -2.68 -9.00 -22.43
CA CYS A 97 -2.25 -8.08 -21.36
C CYS A 97 -3.39 -7.80 -20.39
N TRP A 98 -3.04 -7.65 -19.11
CA TRP A 98 -3.96 -7.46 -18.01
C TRP A 98 -3.51 -6.30 -17.13
N GLY A 99 -4.49 -5.56 -16.59
CA GLY A 99 -4.28 -4.58 -15.54
C GLY A 99 -4.62 -5.19 -14.19
N LEU A 100 -3.70 -5.05 -13.23
CA LEU A 100 -3.86 -5.46 -11.84
C LEU A 100 -3.91 -4.20 -10.97
N SER A 101 -4.89 -4.13 -10.08
CA SER A 101 -4.96 -3.12 -9.04
C SER A 101 -5.14 -3.79 -7.69
N VAL A 102 -4.22 -3.52 -6.77
CA VAL A 102 -4.24 -4.03 -5.40
C VAL A 102 -4.52 -2.86 -4.48
N ASN A 103 -5.55 -3.02 -3.65
CA ASN A 103 -5.85 -2.10 -2.57
C ASN A 103 -5.33 -2.70 -1.25
N LEU A 104 -4.42 -1.98 -0.59
CA LEU A 104 -3.88 -2.26 0.73
C LEU A 104 -4.40 -1.26 1.78
N ASP A 105 -5.42 -0.48 1.44
CA ASP A 105 -6.10 0.45 2.34
C ASP A 105 -6.53 -0.26 3.61
N GLY A 106 -6.28 0.43 4.73
CA GLY A 106 -6.37 -0.10 6.08
C GLY A 106 -5.02 -0.11 6.80
N GLY A 107 -3.91 -0.15 6.05
CA GLY A 107 -2.57 -0.24 6.63
C GLY A 107 -2.06 -1.68 6.74
N PHE A 108 -2.42 -2.50 5.76
CA PHE A 108 -1.86 -3.85 5.55
C PHE A 108 -0.55 -3.85 4.78
N GLU A 109 0.07 -2.67 4.61
CA GLU A 109 1.26 -2.48 3.79
C GLU A 109 2.45 -3.35 4.26
N CYS A 110 2.52 -3.58 5.56
CA CYS A 110 3.60 -4.27 6.24
C CYS A 110 3.07 -4.77 7.59
N ALA A 111 3.89 -5.48 8.38
CA ALA A 111 3.48 -5.98 9.70
C ALA A 111 2.60 -4.97 10.47
N PRO A 112 1.50 -5.40 11.11
CA PRO A 112 0.36 -4.56 11.52
C PRO A 112 0.64 -3.63 12.72
N GLY A 113 1.86 -3.08 12.84
CA GLY A 113 2.34 -2.27 13.95
C GLY A 113 2.39 -0.77 13.65
N LEU A 114 2.89 -0.02 14.64
CA LEU A 114 3.22 1.41 14.49
C LEU A 114 4.59 1.64 13.86
N ASP A 115 5.35 0.59 13.56
CA ASP A 115 6.68 0.71 12.98
C ASP A 115 6.60 1.64 11.76
N PRO A 116 7.47 2.65 11.65
CA PRO A 116 7.43 3.59 10.53
C PRO A 116 7.38 2.78 9.23
N PRO A 117 6.56 3.15 8.24
CA PRO A 117 6.45 2.47 6.95
C PRO A 117 7.73 2.72 6.14
N PHE A 118 7.65 2.91 4.83
CA PHE A 118 8.84 3.03 3.99
C PHE A 118 9.53 4.37 4.18
N LEU A 119 10.86 4.36 4.22
CA LEU A 119 11.63 5.59 4.29
C LEU A 119 11.46 6.40 2.99
N THR A 120 11.36 7.72 3.12
CA THR A 120 11.24 8.62 1.97
C THR A 120 12.62 9.08 1.50
N GLU A 121 12.68 9.72 0.33
CA GLU A 121 13.96 10.19 -0.23
C GLU A 121 14.68 11.24 0.63
N ASP A 122 13.94 11.91 1.54
CA ASP A 122 14.45 12.93 2.46
C ASP A 122 15.03 12.33 3.75
N ALA A 123 14.90 11.01 3.96
CA ALA A 123 15.44 10.34 5.14
C ALA A 123 16.96 10.38 5.19
N ALA A 124 17.51 10.70 6.36
CA ALA A 124 18.96 10.72 6.54
C ALA A 124 19.53 9.29 6.51
N GLY A 125 20.63 9.10 5.77
CA GLY A 125 21.39 7.84 5.77
C GLY A 125 20.78 6.71 4.94
N VAL A 126 19.79 6.99 4.08
CA VAL A 126 19.20 5.99 3.17
C VAL A 126 19.79 6.07 1.77
N SER A 127 19.83 4.92 1.07
CA SER A 127 19.84 4.98 -0.40
C SER A 127 18.56 5.71 -0.80
N ARG A 128 18.65 6.78 -1.59
CA ARG A 128 17.49 7.62 -1.97
C ARG A 128 16.39 6.87 -2.72
N PHE A 129 16.56 5.58 -2.95
CA PHE A 129 15.64 4.70 -3.63
C PHE A 129 15.14 3.61 -2.68
N ALA A 130 13.84 3.37 -2.71
CA ALA A 130 13.21 2.12 -2.33
C ALA A 130 13.22 1.16 -3.53
N GLY A 131 12.88 -0.11 -3.30
CA GLY A 131 12.86 -1.12 -4.36
C GLY A 131 11.54 -1.87 -4.42
N ILE A 132 11.18 -2.33 -5.62
CA ILE A 132 10.08 -3.28 -5.83
C ILE A 132 10.55 -4.41 -6.73
N SER A 133 10.33 -5.65 -6.31
CA SER A 133 10.55 -6.83 -7.13
C SER A 133 9.24 -7.49 -7.51
N LEU A 134 9.14 -7.88 -8.78
CA LEU A 134 8.03 -8.64 -9.34
C LEU A 134 8.57 -9.99 -9.78
N GLU A 135 8.05 -11.05 -9.15
CA GLU A 135 8.39 -12.43 -9.47
C GLU A 135 7.13 -13.14 -9.99
N PHE A 136 7.19 -13.58 -11.25
CA PHE A 136 6.10 -14.34 -11.86
C PHE A 136 6.44 -15.83 -11.85
N ILE A 137 5.48 -16.62 -11.37
CA ILE A 137 5.60 -18.07 -11.26
C ILE A 137 4.49 -18.70 -12.09
N LEU A 138 4.88 -19.36 -13.18
CA LEU A 138 3.95 -20.12 -14.00
C LEU A 138 3.57 -21.44 -13.32
N PRO A 139 2.32 -21.90 -13.47
CA PRO A 139 1.92 -23.20 -12.93
C PRO A 139 2.61 -24.34 -13.68
N ALA A 140 2.67 -25.51 -13.03
CA ALA A 140 3.30 -26.68 -13.62
C ALA A 140 2.61 -27.08 -14.93
N GLY A 141 3.41 -27.28 -15.99
CA GLY A 141 2.91 -27.65 -17.31
C GLY A 141 2.44 -26.47 -18.19
N ALA A 142 2.44 -25.23 -17.68
CA ALA A 142 2.26 -24.07 -18.53
C ALA A 142 3.46 -23.87 -19.46
N THR A 143 3.18 -23.36 -20.67
CA THR A 143 4.20 -23.09 -21.70
C THR A 143 4.07 -21.67 -22.20
N GLY A 144 5.19 -20.98 -22.38
CA GLY A 144 5.27 -19.58 -22.80
C GLY A 144 5.90 -18.69 -21.72
N SER A 145 5.64 -17.40 -21.79
CA SER A 145 6.25 -16.35 -20.99
C SER A 145 5.20 -15.44 -20.37
N ILE A 146 5.54 -14.85 -19.23
CA ILE A 146 4.74 -13.85 -18.51
C ILE A 146 5.69 -12.85 -17.88
N GLY A 147 5.32 -11.58 -17.81
CA GLY A 147 6.14 -10.54 -17.19
C GLY A 147 5.47 -9.16 -17.16
N PRO A 148 6.04 -8.19 -16.44
CA PRO A 148 5.45 -6.87 -16.32
C PRO A 148 5.57 -6.09 -17.63
N LEU A 149 4.66 -5.15 -17.81
CA LEU A 149 4.80 -4.15 -18.87
C LEU A 149 5.87 -3.13 -18.45
N VAL A 150 6.91 -3.02 -19.27
CA VAL A 150 8.02 -2.06 -19.10
C VAL A 150 7.86 -0.95 -20.13
N GLY A 151 8.23 0.30 -19.81
CA GLY A 151 8.21 1.41 -20.76
C GLY A 151 7.21 2.52 -20.45
N GLY A 152 6.82 2.65 -19.17
CA GLY A 152 6.10 3.82 -18.68
C GLY A 152 7.06 4.94 -18.26
N THR A 153 6.67 6.19 -18.45
CA THR A 153 7.26 7.36 -17.76
C THR A 153 6.60 7.61 -16.40
N ASN A 154 5.84 6.63 -15.91
CA ASN A 154 4.94 6.78 -14.79
C ASN A 154 5.63 6.25 -13.54
N GLY A 155 6.53 7.05 -12.98
CA GLY A 155 7.24 6.70 -11.76
C GLY A 155 7.95 7.93 -11.20
N TYR A 156 7.92 8.10 -9.88
CA TYR A 156 8.68 9.14 -9.23
C TYR A 156 10.09 8.62 -8.90
N GLY A 157 11.10 9.26 -9.51
CA GLY A 157 12.50 9.01 -9.19
C GLY A 157 13.00 7.60 -9.52
N ASN A 158 12.57 7.00 -10.62
CA ASN A 158 13.20 5.77 -11.15
C ASN A 158 14.55 6.11 -11.81
N ALA A 159 15.48 5.14 -11.85
CA ALA A 159 16.57 5.17 -12.81
C ALA A 159 16.29 4.13 -13.92
N ASP A 160 16.94 4.31 -15.06
CA ASP A 160 16.68 3.52 -16.29
C ASP A 160 17.37 2.16 -16.22
N GLN A 161 17.06 1.37 -15.20
CA GLN A 161 17.73 0.11 -14.92
C GLN A 161 16.89 -0.83 -14.06
N PHE A 162 17.08 -2.14 -14.25
CA PHE A 162 16.57 -3.16 -13.34
C PHE A 162 17.69 -4.10 -12.93
N TRP A 163 17.48 -4.76 -11.81
CA TRP A 163 18.16 -6.01 -11.49
C TRP A 163 17.28 -7.20 -11.87
N VAL A 164 17.84 -8.16 -12.58
CA VAL A 164 17.14 -9.39 -12.97
C VAL A 164 17.76 -10.56 -12.22
N ASP A 165 16.94 -11.34 -11.52
CA ASP A 165 17.33 -12.63 -10.97
C ASP A 165 16.64 -13.74 -11.76
N ASP A 166 17.49 -14.58 -12.34
CA ASP A 166 17.11 -15.77 -13.10
C ASP A 166 17.75 -16.97 -12.40
N PRO A 167 16.97 -17.86 -11.78
CA PRO A 167 17.47 -19.03 -11.07
C PRO A 167 18.30 -19.98 -11.96
N SER A 168 18.15 -19.91 -13.29
CA SER A 168 19.01 -20.67 -14.22
C SER A 168 20.41 -20.07 -14.37
N GLY A 169 20.63 -18.84 -13.89
CA GLY A 169 21.88 -18.09 -13.97
C GLY A 169 22.14 -17.44 -15.34
N THR A 170 21.23 -17.56 -16.30
CA THR A 170 21.46 -17.14 -17.69
C THR A 170 21.37 -15.62 -17.85
N SER A 171 20.46 -14.96 -17.13
CA SER A 171 20.23 -13.51 -17.24
C SER A 171 20.37 -12.72 -15.94
N THR A 172 21.08 -13.26 -14.95
CA THR A 172 21.27 -12.58 -13.65
C THR A 172 22.10 -11.31 -13.79
N GLY A 173 21.62 -10.20 -13.23
CA GLY A 173 22.40 -8.97 -13.07
C GLY A 173 21.68 -7.70 -13.48
N CYS A 174 22.45 -6.60 -13.50
CA CYS A 174 22.00 -5.28 -13.92
C CYS A 174 21.66 -5.25 -15.41
N ARG A 175 20.57 -4.56 -15.73
CA ARG A 175 20.09 -4.31 -17.10
C ARG A 175 19.70 -2.85 -17.18
N SER A 176 20.30 -2.11 -18.12
CA SER A 176 20.00 -0.71 -18.38
C SER A 176 19.84 -0.49 -19.88
N TRP A 177 18.98 0.45 -20.28
CA TRP A 177 18.68 0.77 -21.67
C TRP A 177 19.49 1.94 -22.22
N GLY A 178 20.39 2.52 -21.40
CA GLY A 178 21.30 3.56 -21.84
C GLY A 178 20.64 4.92 -22.06
N GLY A 179 19.45 5.14 -21.50
CA GLY A 179 18.66 6.36 -21.64
C GLY A 179 17.57 6.27 -22.72
N THR A 180 16.80 7.36 -22.83
CA THR A 180 15.52 7.52 -23.53
C THR A 180 15.20 6.52 -24.67
N PRO A 181 14.07 5.78 -24.61
CA PRO A 181 13.04 5.88 -23.58
C PRO A 181 13.49 5.31 -22.23
N PHE A 182 13.19 6.04 -21.16
CA PHE A 182 13.36 5.53 -19.80
C PHE A 182 12.49 4.28 -19.64
N SER A 183 13.10 3.20 -19.17
CA SER A 183 12.45 1.94 -18.89
C SER A 183 12.25 1.80 -17.39
N SER A 184 11.01 1.89 -16.95
CA SER A 184 10.56 1.43 -15.63
C SER A 184 9.32 0.56 -15.77
N PHE A 185 8.93 -0.08 -14.67
CA PHE A 185 7.62 -0.72 -14.62
C PHE A 185 6.50 0.28 -14.92
N GLY A 186 5.48 -0.18 -15.64
CA GLY A 186 4.19 0.51 -15.71
C GLY A 186 3.41 0.36 -14.40
N LEU A 187 4.00 0.85 -13.31
CA LEU A 187 3.53 0.74 -11.93
C LEU A 187 3.08 2.12 -11.41
N ILE A 188 1.95 2.16 -10.71
CA ILE A 188 1.53 3.32 -9.95
C ILE A 188 1.42 2.89 -8.50
N LEU A 189 2.13 3.57 -7.61
CA LEU A 189 2.00 3.40 -6.16
C LEU A 189 0.99 4.42 -5.62
N PHE A 190 0.06 3.95 -4.81
CA PHE A 190 -0.90 4.79 -4.09
C PHE A 190 -0.47 4.91 -2.65
N GLY A 191 -0.82 6.02 -2.01
CA GLY A 191 -0.71 6.13 -0.56
C GLY A 191 -1.76 7.07 0.01
N PRO A 192 -1.74 7.29 1.32
CA PRO A 192 -2.77 8.03 2.00
C PRO A 192 -2.75 9.50 1.61
N VAL A 193 -3.81 10.19 2.02
CA VAL A 193 -3.87 11.65 2.02
C VAL A 193 -2.68 12.21 2.82
N ALA A 194 -2.09 13.31 2.33
CA ALA A 194 -0.94 13.95 2.98
C ALA A 194 -1.18 14.22 4.48
N GLY A 195 -0.13 14.06 5.28
CA GLY A 195 -0.18 14.16 6.74
C GLY A 195 -0.92 13.02 7.43
N THR A 196 -1.35 11.97 6.72
CA THR A 196 -2.11 10.84 7.28
C THR A 196 -1.39 9.51 7.08
N ARG A 197 -1.51 8.62 8.07
CA ARG A 197 -1.11 7.23 7.98
C ARG A 197 -2.20 6.33 8.56
N LYS A 198 -2.44 5.19 7.94
CA LYS A 198 -3.31 4.12 8.45
C LYS A 198 -2.52 3.11 9.27
N TYR A 199 -3.12 2.59 10.32
CA TYR A 199 -2.60 1.46 11.09
C TYR A 199 -3.74 0.57 11.57
N PHE A 200 -3.46 -0.73 11.62
CA PHE A 200 -4.22 -1.63 12.46
C PHE A 200 -3.56 -1.74 13.83
N GLY A 201 -4.37 -1.95 14.86
CA GLY A 201 -3.85 -2.50 16.10
C GLY A 201 -3.93 -4.01 16.09
N ASN A 202 -3.27 -4.65 17.06
CA ASN A 202 -3.62 -6.00 17.49
C ASN A 202 -5.02 -5.96 18.11
N LEU A 203 -6.06 -5.89 17.27
CA LEU A 203 -7.41 -6.10 17.72
C LEU A 203 -7.52 -7.59 18.05
N PRO A 204 -7.89 -7.99 19.28
CA PRO A 204 -8.29 -9.36 19.52
C PRO A 204 -9.54 -9.60 18.68
N LEU A 205 -9.37 -10.27 17.54
CA LEU A 205 -10.44 -10.71 16.64
C LEU A 205 -11.28 -11.85 17.26
N SER A 206 -11.50 -11.81 18.58
CA SER A 206 -12.25 -12.85 19.28
C SER A 206 -13.72 -12.88 18.87
N ASN A 207 -14.21 -11.85 18.18
CA ASN A 207 -15.50 -11.85 17.47
C ASN A 207 -15.34 -11.23 16.08
N PRO A 208 -16.07 -11.71 15.05
CA PRO A 208 -16.09 -11.07 13.74
C PRO A 208 -16.72 -9.68 13.88
N MET A 209 -15.90 -8.64 13.84
CA MET A 209 -16.34 -7.25 13.73
C MET A 209 -16.31 -6.83 12.26
N THR A 210 -17.31 -6.05 11.84
CA THR A 210 -17.27 -5.42 10.52
C THR A 210 -16.17 -4.36 10.50
N MET A 211 -15.24 -4.49 9.56
CA MET A 211 -14.17 -3.51 9.36
C MET A 211 -14.58 -2.48 8.30
N TRP A 212 -14.45 -1.20 8.63
CA TRP A 212 -14.77 -0.08 7.73
C TRP A 212 -13.50 0.68 7.33
N ASN A 213 -13.42 1.20 6.11
CA ASN A 213 -12.31 2.08 5.71
C ASN A 213 -12.64 3.52 6.12
N LEU A 214 -11.88 4.09 7.06
CA LEU A 214 -11.96 5.48 7.49
C LEU A 214 -10.96 6.32 6.70
N GLU A 215 -11.45 7.37 6.06
CA GLU A 215 -10.59 8.26 5.26
C GLU A 215 -10.80 9.71 5.67
N PRO A 216 -9.74 10.53 5.76
CA PRO A 216 -9.90 11.96 5.63
C PRO A 216 -10.17 12.31 4.16
N LEU A 217 -11.15 13.19 3.88
CA LEU A 217 -11.45 13.59 2.49
C LEU A 217 -10.47 14.64 1.95
N GLN A 218 -9.65 15.23 2.82
CA GLN A 218 -8.63 16.22 2.52
C GLN A 218 -7.51 16.17 3.57
N PRO A 219 -6.32 16.75 3.29
CA PRO A 219 -5.26 16.86 4.29
C PRO A 219 -5.78 17.49 5.59
N VAL A 220 -5.48 16.85 6.71
CA VAL A 220 -5.89 17.32 8.04
C VAL A 220 -4.82 18.30 8.53
N VAL A 221 -5.20 19.56 8.70
CA VAL A 221 -4.26 20.64 9.07
C VAL A 221 -4.77 21.37 10.30
N ALA A 222 -3.88 21.67 11.25
CA ALA A 222 -4.21 22.45 12.44
C ALA A 222 -4.78 23.83 12.07
N GLY A 223 -5.84 24.25 12.77
CA GLY A 223 -6.53 25.52 12.52
C GLY A 223 -7.57 25.49 11.39
N SER A 224 -7.76 24.36 10.70
CA SER A 224 -8.68 24.22 9.56
C SER A 224 -9.77 23.17 9.81
N PRO A 225 -10.92 23.23 9.11
CA PRO A 225 -11.91 22.16 9.13
C PRO A 225 -11.39 20.91 8.41
N ALA A 226 -11.53 19.75 9.07
CA ALA A 226 -11.20 18.44 8.54
C ALA A 226 -12.45 17.56 8.48
N THR A 227 -12.55 16.73 7.44
CA THR A 227 -13.69 15.86 7.18
C THR A 227 -13.21 14.42 7.11
N TRP A 228 -13.86 13.54 7.87
CA TRP A 228 -13.61 12.09 7.86
C TRP A 228 -14.87 11.34 7.45
N GLY A 229 -14.70 10.23 6.74
CA GLY A 229 -15.79 9.37 6.31
C GLY A 229 -15.45 7.89 6.36
N VAL A 230 -16.41 7.06 6.78
CA VAL A 230 -16.34 5.59 6.72
C VAL A 230 -17.01 5.06 5.46
N GLY A 231 -16.42 5.30 4.28
CA GLY A 231 -16.95 4.87 2.98
C GLY A 231 -18.35 5.41 2.61
N THR A 232 -18.80 5.14 1.39
CA THR A 232 -20.16 5.52 0.93
C THR A 232 -21.17 4.41 1.25
N GLY A 233 -22.33 4.78 1.81
CA GLY A 233 -23.43 3.85 2.07
C GLY A 233 -23.41 3.15 3.43
N ALA A 234 -22.56 3.58 4.36
CA ALA A 234 -22.53 3.05 5.72
C ALA A 234 -23.85 3.37 6.45
N THR A 235 -24.53 2.34 6.97
CA THR A 235 -25.78 2.47 7.73
C THR A 235 -25.52 2.17 9.22
N GLY A 236 -26.21 2.88 10.10
CA GLY A 236 -26.09 2.71 11.56
C GLY A 236 -25.50 3.92 12.28
N TYR A 237 -25.19 3.74 13.56
CA TYR A 237 -24.64 4.78 14.42
C TYR A 237 -23.13 4.72 14.42
N PHE A 238 -22.51 5.74 13.83
CA PHE A 238 -21.06 5.85 13.74
C PHE A 238 -20.53 6.90 14.69
N TRP A 239 -19.33 6.63 15.21
CA TRP A 239 -18.63 7.49 16.13
C TRP A 239 -17.20 7.64 15.65
N LEU A 240 -16.74 8.89 15.52
CA LEU A 240 -15.34 9.19 15.35
C LEU A 240 -14.76 9.41 16.73
N ALA A 241 -13.61 8.84 17.01
CA ALA A 241 -12.91 9.20 18.20
C ALA A 241 -11.42 9.39 18.00
N ALA A 242 -10.88 10.33 18.76
CA ALA A 242 -9.55 10.89 18.56
C ALA A 242 -8.78 10.95 19.87
N SER A 243 -7.48 10.64 19.83
CA SER A 243 -6.57 10.71 20.97
C SER A 243 -5.21 11.31 20.59
N LEU A 244 -4.53 11.92 21.56
CA LEU A 244 -3.11 12.32 21.46
C LEU A 244 -2.15 11.25 21.99
N LEU A 245 -2.67 10.19 22.62
CA LEU A 245 -1.87 9.14 23.24
C LEU A 245 -1.81 7.91 22.33
N SER A 246 -0.61 7.48 21.99
CA SER A 246 -0.37 6.27 21.18
C SER A 246 -0.89 4.98 21.85
N GLY A 247 -1.03 4.97 23.19
CA GLY A 247 -1.64 3.87 23.95
C GLY A 247 -3.17 3.84 23.89
N GLN A 248 -3.81 4.94 23.50
CA GLN A 248 -5.26 5.07 23.32
C GLN A 248 -5.63 5.15 21.83
N ARG A 249 -4.85 4.51 20.96
CA ARG A 249 -5.07 4.55 19.52
C ARG A 249 -6.14 3.57 19.03
N LEU A 250 -6.49 2.57 19.84
CA LEU A 250 -7.50 1.55 19.51
C LEU A 250 -8.71 1.66 20.42
N ILE A 251 -9.90 1.62 19.85
CA ILE A 251 -11.17 1.69 20.54
C ILE A 251 -11.38 0.60 21.59
N THR A 252 -10.80 -0.58 21.36
CA THR A 252 -10.80 -1.70 22.33
C THR A 252 -9.82 -1.50 23.49
N GLY A 253 -8.78 -0.69 23.30
CA GLY A 253 -7.85 -0.26 24.34
C GLY A 253 -8.34 0.94 25.15
N TRP A 254 -9.52 1.49 24.84
CA TRP A 254 -10.12 2.60 25.56
C TRP A 254 -10.78 2.10 26.84
N GLN A 255 -9.98 1.64 27.81
CA GLN A 255 -10.50 1.33 29.13
C GLN A 255 -10.86 2.64 29.85
N GLY A 256 -12.15 2.89 30.01
CA GLY A 256 -12.70 4.09 30.64
C GLY A 256 -13.18 5.13 29.63
N LEU A 257 -14.44 5.00 29.18
CA LEU A 257 -15.17 6.10 28.54
C LEU A 257 -15.56 7.15 29.61
N GLU A 258 -14.57 7.76 30.26
CA GLU A 258 -14.79 9.01 30.98
C GLU A 258 -14.56 10.15 29.99
N GLY A 259 -15.63 10.55 29.31
CA GLY A 259 -15.61 11.71 28.44
C GLY A 259 -15.42 12.98 29.28
N ILE A 260 -14.62 13.95 28.82
CA ILE A 260 -14.62 15.31 29.38
C ILE A 260 -14.27 16.38 28.35
N VAL A 261 -14.91 17.52 28.64
CA VAL A 261 -14.79 18.91 28.18
C VAL A 261 -13.36 19.41 27.97
N LEU A 262 -13.23 20.38 27.06
CA LEU A 262 -12.07 21.24 26.79
C LEU A 262 -11.17 21.50 28.02
N LEU A 263 -9.84 21.60 27.79
CA LEU A 263 -8.78 22.25 28.61
C LEU A 263 -7.72 21.35 29.29
N GLY A 264 -6.82 20.73 28.52
CA GLY A 264 -5.39 20.73 28.92
C GLY A 264 -4.71 19.47 29.50
N THR A 265 -5.30 18.27 29.49
CA THR A 265 -4.61 16.99 29.81
C THR A 265 -5.15 15.84 28.94
N PRO A 266 -4.45 14.69 28.76
CA PRO A 266 -4.46 13.93 27.51
C PRO A 266 -5.85 13.37 27.17
N MET A 267 -6.33 13.70 25.96
CA MET A 267 -7.75 13.69 25.61
C MET A 267 -8.12 12.53 24.69
N LEU A 268 -9.16 11.78 25.04
CA LEU A 268 -9.98 11.00 24.10
C LEU A 268 -11.27 11.80 23.82
N LYS A 269 -11.53 12.20 22.57
CA LYS A 269 -12.78 12.86 22.16
C LYS A 269 -13.57 11.93 21.26
N VAL A 270 -14.83 11.65 21.60
CA VAL A 270 -15.78 10.90 20.76
C VAL A 270 -16.84 11.85 20.21
N VAL A 271 -17.16 11.74 18.93
CA VAL A 271 -18.18 12.55 18.26
C VAL A 271 -19.01 11.70 17.31
N PRO A 272 -20.35 11.84 17.27
CA PRO A 272 -21.19 11.11 16.32
C PRO A 272 -20.91 11.54 14.88
N MET A 273 -20.84 10.56 13.96
CA MET A 273 -20.69 10.74 12.52
C MET A 273 -22.05 10.49 11.84
N ASN A 274 -22.73 11.56 11.43
CA ASN A 274 -24.02 11.43 10.76
C ASN A 274 -23.80 10.78 9.38
N ASN A 275 -24.49 9.66 9.13
CA ASN A 275 -24.33 8.84 7.92
C ASN A 275 -22.87 8.42 7.66
N GLY A 276 -22.09 8.20 8.73
CA GLY A 276 -20.70 7.79 8.61
C GLY A 276 -19.75 8.90 8.16
N VAL A 277 -20.15 10.17 8.16
CA VAL A 277 -19.30 11.31 7.80
C VAL A 277 -19.34 12.37 8.90
N ILE A 278 -18.21 13.03 9.15
CA ILE A 278 -18.14 14.15 10.09
C ILE A 278 -17.12 15.20 9.65
N THR A 279 -17.46 16.47 9.87
CA THR A 279 -16.53 17.60 9.73
C THR A 279 -16.31 18.24 11.09
N LEU A 280 -15.04 18.40 11.50
CA LEU A 280 -14.65 19.08 12.75
C LEU A 280 -13.58 20.13 12.48
N ASN A 281 -13.61 21.23 13.23
CA ASN A 281 -12.50 22.18 13.26
C ASN A 281 -11.33 21.58 14.05
N VAL A 282 -10.18 21.46 13.40
CA VAL A 282 -8.94 21.02 14.04
C VAL A 282 -8.34 22.22 14.78
N PRO A 283 -8.14 22.16 16.10
CA PRO A 283 -7.59 23.29 16.84
C PRO A 283 -6.16 23.63 16.42
N LEU A 284 -5.84 24.92 16.34
CA LEU A 284 -4.50 25.39 15.95
C LEU A 284 -3.40 24.96 16.95
N PHE A 285 -3.74 24.79 18.23
CA PHE A 285 -2.77 24.34 19.24
C PHE A 285 -2.28 22.91 19.03
N LEU A 286 -2.91 22.13 18.14
CA LEU A 286 -2.45 20.80 17.77
C LEU A 286 -1.36 20.82 16.68
N ALA A 287 -0.96 21.98 16.17
CA ALA A 287 0.15 22.08 15.22
C ALA A 287 1.42 21.44 15.80
N GLY A 288 2.09 20.63 14.99
CA GLY A 288 3.25 19.81 15.37
C GLY A 288 2.92 18.54 16.16
N SER A 289 1.64 18.27 16.44
CA SER A 289 1.21 17.11 17.24
C SER A 289 0.81 15.93 16.36
N THR A 290 0.91 14.72 16.92
CA THR A 290 0.35 13.51 16.33
C THR A 290 -1.02 13.22 16.94
N VAL A 291 -2.03 13.03 16.09
CA VAL A 291 -3.41 12.71 16.50
C VAL A 291 -3.81 11.35 15.95
N TYR A 292 -4.25 10.46 16.82
CA TYR A 292 -4.79 9.16 16.49
C TYR A 292 -6.30 9.27 16.37
N VAL A 293 -6.90 8.70 15.34
CA VAL A 293 -8.35 8.73 15.10
C VAL A 293 -8.82 7.33 14.70
N GLN A 294 -10.00 6.91 15.15
CA GLN A 294 -10.64 5.66 14.71
C GLN A 294 -12.15 5.83 14.73
N ALA A 295 -12.85 5.15 13.82
CA ALA A 295 -14.30 5.09 13.82
C ALA A 295 -14.80 3.79 14.44
N ALA A 296 -15.94 3.86 15.13
CA ALA A 296 -16.72 2.71 15.56
C ALA A 296 -18.15 2.78 15.06
N GLN A 297 -18.74 1.61 14.91
CA GLN A 297 -20.16 1.41 14.69
C GLN A 297 -20.78 0.76 15.93
N THR A 298 -21.92 1.26 16.37
CA THR A 298 -22.70 0.69 17.47
C THR A 298 -24.07 0.21 17.02
N ASN A 299 -24.58 -0.82 17.70
CA ASN A 299 -25.96 -1.29 17.54
C ASN A 299 -26.99 -0.27 18.04
N SER A 300 -26.61 0.52 19.06
CA SER A 300 -27.46 1.50 19.72
C SER A 300 -27.00 2.93 19.44
N GLY A 301 -27.89 3.91 19.60
CA GLY A 301 -27.60 5.33 19.36
C GLY A 301 -26.63 5.98 20.35
N ALA A 302 -26.05 5.23 21.29
CA ALA A 302 -25.04 5.70 22.24
C ALA A 302 -23.73 4.92 22.06
N LEU A 303 -22.58 5.58 22.24
CA LEU A 303 -21.31 4.87 22.26
C LEU A 303 -21.13 4.15 23.61
N VAL A 304 -21.31 2.84 23.59
CA VAL A 304 -20.95 1.92 24.68
C VAL A 304 -19.98 0.90 24.10
N ILE A 305 -18.81 0.71 24.71
CA ILE A 305 -17.77 -0.22 24.20
C ILE A 305 -18.34 -1.64 24.00
N ALA A 306 -19.20 -2.08 24.92
CA ALA A 306 -19.87 -3.37 24.83
C ALA A 306 -20.83 -3.49 23.63
N ASP A 307 -21.30 -2.37 23.07
CA ASP A 307 -22.23 -2.32 21.94
C ASP A 307 -21.52 -2.07 20.59
N VAL A 308 -20.18 -1.99 20.58
CA VAL A 308 -19.40 -1.82 19.36
C VAL A 308 -19.47 -3.11 18.54
N ILE A 309 -20.02 -3.00 17.33
CA ILE A 309 -20.20 -4.12 16.39
C ILE A 309 -19.25 -4.06 15.20
N GLY A 310 -18.60 -2.92 15.00
CA GLY A 310 -17.66 -2.70 13.92
C GLY A 310 -16.72 -1.54 14.24
N CYS A 311 -15.55 -1.55 13.63
CA CYS A 311 -14.56 -0.49 13.78
C CYS A 311 -13.82 -0.27 12.46
N SER A 312 -13.27 0.91 12.27
CA SER A 312 -12.32 1.13 11.18
C SER A 312 -10.91 0.72 11.57
N GLU A 313 -9.98 0.74 10.62
CA GLU A 313 -8.57 0.98 10.93
C GLU A 313 -8.39 2.29 11.71
N GLY A 314 -7.25 2.41 12.39
CA GLY A 314 -6.84 3.67 12.97
C GLY A 314 -6.15 4.56 11.94
N LEU A 315 -6.39 5.86 12.04
CA LEU A 315 -5.65 6.90 11.36
C LEU A 315 -4.72 7.59 12.34
N LEU A 316 -3.54 7.96 11.86
CA LEU A 316 -2.58 8.84 12.50
C LEU A 316 -2.51 10.08 11.62
N HIS A 317 -2.71 11.25 12.20
CA HIS A 317 -2.51 12.53 11.54
C HIS A 317 -1.31 13.24 12.16
N GLN A 318 -0.41 13.71 11.32
CA GLN A 318 0.65 14.64 11.69
C GLN A 318 0.19 16.06 11.34
N LEU A 319 -0.04 16.89 12.36
CA LEU A 319 -0.65 18.23 12.24
C LEU A 319 0.35 19.36 12.33
#